data_AF-A0A955S2M5-F1
#
_entry.id   AF-A0A955S2M5-F1
#
_cell.length_a   1.000
_cell.length_b   1.000
_cell.length_c   1.000
_cell.angle_alpha   90.00
_cell.angle_beta   90.00
_cell.angle_gamma   90.00
#
_symmetry.space_group_name_H-M   'P 1'
#
loop_
_entity.id
_entity.type
_entity.pdbx_description
1 polymer ?
#
loop_
_entity_poly.entity_id
_entity_poly.type
_entity_poly.pdbx_seq_one_letter_code
_entity_poly.pdbx_strand_id
1 'polypeptide(L)'
;METLEAHASESTHYIDDTLRAEIIALSKDFKRSWISLGRHLYAVWQDKLYRNWGFEKFENYIEGEVGLKKNLATKLLRSYLFLEQDEPQYLDAEFTNERDAMKVPGYEEINFLRLAKHKKEVKRDDYARMKKDVFEKGKNATVMRKDLTALMKERKYVDPDQEREDRHQNAIRRVVHSLKNFQKDMEALQLIPAAVMDDTKKLLDRLEAELD
;
A
#
# COMPACT_ATOMS: atom_id res chain seq x y z
N MET A 1 -53.61 20.64 -0.05
CA MET A 1 -52.17 20.99 -0.05
C MET A 1 -51.40 20.07 0.89
N GLU A 2 -51.90 19.82 2.10
CA GLU A 2 -51.27 18.96 3.12
C GLU A 2 -50.95 17.51 2.66
N THR A 3 -51.78 16.92 1.80
CA THR A 3 -51.60 15.54 1.30
C THR A 3 -50.60 15.42 0.14
N LEU A 4 -50.37 16.50 -0.62
CA LEU A 4 -49.38 16.53 -1.71
C LEU A 4 -47.97 16.76 -1.18
N GLU A 5 -47.83 17.58 -0.14
CA GLU A 5 -46.55 17.80 0.56
C GLU A 5 -46.10 16.55 1.34
N ALA A 6 -47.05 15.83 1.96
CA ALA A 6 -46.75 14.57 2.63
C ALA A 6 -46.24 13.48 1.66
N HIS A 7 -46.88 13.32 0.49
CA HIS A 7 -46.42 12.36 -0.53
C HIS A 7 -45.11 12.78 -1.21
N ALA A 8 -44.88 14.08 -1.43
CA ALA A 8 -43.61 14.57 -1.93
C ALA A 8 -42.47 14.36 -0.92
N SER A 9 -42.74 14.55 0.37
CA SER A 9 -41.82 14.28 1.48
C SER A 9 -41.48 12.79 1.59
N GLU A 10 -42.47 11.89 1.57
CA GLU A 10 -42.27 10.43 1.59
C GLU A 10 -41.50 9.92 0.36
N SER A 11 -41.84 10.43 -0.83
CA SER A 11 -41.16 10.05 -2.07
C SER A 11 -39.71 10.52 -2.08
N THR A 12 -39.44 11.71 -1.54
CA THR A 12 -38.08 12.26 -1.41
C THR A 12 -37.25 11.47 -0.38
N HIS A 13 -37.84 11.10 0.76
CA HIS A 13 -37.18 10.28 1.78
C HIS A 13 -36.86 8.87 1.27
N TYR A 14 -37.76 8.27 0.50
CA TYR A 14 -37.52 6.96 -0.13
C TYR A 14 -36.39 7.02 -1.16
N ILE A 15 -36.34 8.08 -1.98
CA ILE A 15 -35.24 8.28 -2.94
C ILE A 15 -33.90 8.47 -2.20
N ASP A 16 -33.87 9.22 -1.10
CA ASP A 16 -32.64 9.42 -0.31
C ASP A 16 -32.13 8.11 0.30
N ASP A 17 -33.01 7.29 0.87
CA ASP A 17 -32.63 5.99 1.45
C ASP A 17 -32.18 4.99 0.37
N THR A 18 -32.82 4.96 -0.80
CA THR A 18 -32.41 4.09 -1.91
C THR A 18 -31.04 4.49 -2.48
N LEU A 19 -30.80 5.78 -2.69
CA LEU A 19 -29.51 6.30 -3.16
C LEU A 19 -28.40 6.03 -2.14
N ARG A 20 -28.68 6.22 -0.84
CA ARG A 20 -27.74 5.90 0.23
C ARG A 20 -27.37 4.42 0.23
N ALA A 21 -28.35 3.53 0.08
CA ALA A 21 -28.11 2.10 0.01
C ALA A 21 -27.27 1.71 -1.22
N GLU A 22 -27.53 2.33 -2.37
CA GLU A 22 -26.78 2.12 -3.61
C GLU A 22 -25.31 2.54 -3.46
N ILE A 23 -25.04 3.72 -2.89
CA ILE A 23 -23.67 4.19 -2.65
C ILE A 23 -22.90 3.23 -1.73
N ILE A 24 -23.57 2.71 -0.68
CA ILE A 24 -22.96 1.73 0.23
C ILE A 24 -22.61 0.43 -0.50
N ALA A 25 -23.52 -0.06 -1.36
CA ALA A 25 -23.28 -1.26 -2.17
C ALA A 25 -22.10 -1.05 -3.15
N LEU A 26 -22.10 0.05 -3.90
CA LEU A 26 -21.02 0.39 -4.83
C LEU A 26 -19.66 0.54 -4.11
N SER A 27 -19.63 1.14 -2.92
CA SER A 27 -18.42 1.26 -2.11
C SER A 27 -17.88 -0.12 -1.70
N LYS A 28 -18.78 -1.04 -1.35
CA LYS A 28 -18.45 -2.42 -0.97
C LYS A 28 -17.87 -3.19 -2.15
N ASP A 29 -18.50 -3.08 -3.31
CA ASP A 29 -18.05 -3.74 -4.54
C ASP A 29 -16.70 -3.20 -5.01
N PHE A 30 -16.51 -1.88 -4.94
CA PHE A 30 -15.22 -1.25 -5.23
C PHE A 30 -14.10 -1.83 -4.34
N LYS A 31 -14.34 -1.97 -3.04
CA LYS A 31 -13.38 -2.56 -2.09
C LYS A 31 -13.13 -4.05 -2.28
N ARG A 32 -13.90 -4.74 -3.13
CA ARG A 32 -13.71 -6.15 -3.49
C ARG A 32 -13.21 -6.39 -4.89
N SER A 33 -13.41 -5.43 -5.78
CA SER A 33 -13.02 -5.52 -7.19
C SER A 33 -11.55 -5.97 -7.34
N TRP A 34 -10.70 -5.51 -6.42
CA TRP A 34 -9.29 -5.87 -6.36
C TRP A 34 -9.03 -7.37 -6.11
N ILE A 35 -9.93 -8.09 -5.40
CA ILE A 35 -9.80 -9.53 -5.14
C ILE A 35 -9.94 -10.29 -6.46
N SER A 36 -10.95 -9.94 -7.26
CA SER A 36 -11.16 -10.54 -8.58
C SER A 36 -9.96 -10.26 -9.49
N LEU A 37 -9.49 -9.01 -9.53
CA LEU A 37 -8.30 -8.65 -10.30
C LEU A 37 -7.06 -9.42 -9.80
N GLY A 38 -6.83 -9.47 -8.49
CA GLY A 38 -5.72 -10.18 -7.85
C GLY A 38 -5.69 -11.67 -8.19
N ARG A 39 -6.85 -12.33 -8.19
CA ARG A 39 -7.00 -13.74 -8.60
C ARG A 39 -6.56 -13.97 -10.05
N HIS A 40 -7.01 -13.12 -10.97
CA HIS A 40 -6.64 -13.27 -12.38
C HIS A 40 -5.16 -12.94 -12.62
N LEU A 41 -4.64 -11.90 -11.96
CA LEU A 41 -3.21 -11.58 -11.96
C LEU A 41 -2.39 -12.77 -11.44
N TYR A 42 -2.87 -13.46 -10.40
CA TYR A 42 -2.23 -14.65 -9.87
C TYR A 42 -2.21 -15.80 -10.85
N ALA A 43 -3.33 -16.13 -11.49
CA ALA A 43 -3.39 -17.17 -12.52
C ALA A 43 -2.42 -16.89 -13.68
N VAL A 44 -2.42 -15.65 -14.19
CA VAL A 44 -1.50 -15.22 -15.26
C VAL A 44 -0.03 -15.35 -14.84
N TRP A 45 0.28 -14.97 -13.60
CA TRP A 45 1.65 -15.03 -13.07
C TRP A 45 2.10 -16.47 -12.81
N GLN A 46 1.25 -17.30 -12.20
CA GLN A 46 1.53 -18.69 -11.83
C GLN A 46 1.80 -19.55 -13.06
N ASP A 47 0.91 -19.49 -14.06
CA ASP A 47 1.00 -20.29 -15.28
C ASP A 47 1.87 -19.64 -16.36
N LYS A 48 2.45 -18.46 -16.04
CA LYS A 48 3.30 -17.66 -16.94
C LYS A 48 2.63 -17.37 -18.29
N LEU A 49 1.30 -17.19 -18.32
CA LEU A 49 0.51 -17.02 -19.54
C LEU A 49 0.99 -15.84 -20.39
N TYR A 50 1.52 -14.81 -19.74
CA TYR A 50 2.11 -13.64 -20.38
C TYR A 50 3.22 -13.99 -21.40
N ARG A 51 3.92 -15.13 -21.24
CA ARG A 51 4.91 -15.59 -22.21
C ARG A 51 4.28 -16.03 -23.52
N ASN A 52 3.13 -16.67 -23.46
CA ASN A 52 2.39 -17.12 -24.64
C ASN A 52 1.78 -15.94 -25.40
N TRP A 53 1.61 -14.81 -24.72
CA TRP A 53 1.13 -13.55 -25.31
C TRP A 53 2.28 -12.67 -25.84
N GLY A 54 3.52 -13.17 -25.84
CA GLY A 54 4.67 -12.46 -26.39
C GLY A 54 5.41 -11.55 -25.41
N PHE A 55 5.08 -11.56 -24.12
CA PHE A 55 5.78 -10.78 -23.09
C PHE A 55 6.86 -11.61 -22.39
N GLU A 56 8.07 -11.08 -22.30
CA GLU A 56 9.18 -11.76 -21.60
C GLU A 56 8.97 -11.83 -20.07
N LYS A 57 8.39 -10.77 -19.51
CA LYS A 57 8.16 -10.57 -18.07
C LYS A 57 6.71 -10.21 -17.81
N PHE A 58 6.20 -10.67 -16.68
CA PHE A 58 4.85 -10.37 -16.23
C PHE A 58 4.60 -8.86 -16.19
N GLU A 59 5.58 -8.09 -15.71
CA GLU A 59 5.43 -6.64 -15.57
C GLU A 59 5.32 -5.92 -16.91
N ASN A 60 5.94 -6.46 -17.97
CA ASN A 60 5.81 -5.88 -19.32
C ASN A 60 4.38 -6.04 -19.82
N TYR A 61 3.74 -7.19 -19.58
CA TYR A 61 2.32 -7.41 -19.89
C TYR A 61 1.41 -6.46 -19.09
N ILE A 62 1.68 -6.30 -17.79
CA ILE A 62 0.89 -5.44 -16.91
C ILE A 62 0.94 -3.97 -17.34
N GLU A 63 2.11 -3.46 -17.67
CA GLU A 63 2.26 -2.06 -18.10
C GLU A 63 1.78 -1.84 -19.54
N GLY A 64 2.00 -2.83 -20.42
CA GLY A 64 1.66 -2.74 -21.84
C GLY A 64 0.17 -2.89 -22.15
N GLU A 65 -0.49 -3.91 -21.61
CA GLU A 65 -1.89 -4.20 -21.95
C GLU A 65 -2.88 -3.89 -20.83
N VAL A 66 -2.52 -4.22 -19.58
CA VAL A 66 -3.44 -4.04 -18.45
C VAL A 66 -3.49 -2.57 -18.00
N GLY A 67 -2.46 -1.78 -18.31
CA GLY A 67 -2.38 -0.35 -17.97
C GLY A 67 -2.19 -0.08 -16.48
N LEU A 68 -1.69 -1.06 -15.71
CA LEU A 68 -1.40 -0.88 -14.28
C LEU A 68 0.08 -0.59 -14.06
N LYS A 69 0.38 0.21 -13.03
CA LYS A 69 1.77 0.39 -12.58
C LYS A 69 2.29 -0.93 -12.01
N LYS A 70 3.52 -1.32 -12.34
CA LYS A 70 4.21 -2.50 -11.77
C LYS A 70 4.05 -2.65 -10.25
N ASN A 71 4.23 -1.56 -9.51
CA ASN A 71 4.11 -1.56 -8.05
C ASN A 71 2.69 -1.88 -7.56
N LEU A 72 1.66 -1.43 -8.27
CA LEU A 72 0.28 -1.72 -7.91
C LEU A 72 -0.06 -3.18 -8.17
N ALA A 73 0.27 -3.71 -9.36
CA ALA A 73 0.02 -5.10 -9.70
C ALA A 73 0.75 -6.06 -8.74
N THR A 74 1.98 -5.74 -8.37
CA THR A 74 2.74 -6.52 -7.38
C THR A 74 2.06 -6.51 -6.00
N LYS A 75 1.53 -5.36 -5.55
CA LYS A 75 0.79 -5.28 -4.28
C LYS A 75 -0.49 -6.10 -4.34
N LEU A 76 -1.27 -5.99 -5.42
CA LEU A 76 -2.51 -6.74 -5.62
C LEU A 76 -2.26 -8.25 -5.59
N LEU A 77 -1.32 -8.72 -6.42
CA LEU A 77 -0.91 -10.12 -6.50
C LEU A 77 -0.51 -10.68 -5.13
N ARG A 78 0.39 -9.98 -4.42
CA ARG A 78 0.87 -10.45 -3.11
C ARG A 78 -0.20 -10.38 -2.02
N SER A 79 -1.11 -9.41 -2.10
CA SER A 79 -2.20 -9.29 -1.12
C SER A 79 -3.25 -10.38 -1.32
N TYR A 80 -3.53 -10.74 -2.58
CA TYR A 80 -4.40 -11.87 -2.91
C TYR A 80 -3.81 -13.18 -2.41
N LEU A 81 -2.55 -13.47 -2.75
CA LEU A 81 -1.85 -14.67 -2.29
C LEU A 81 -1.81 -14.78 -0.76
N PHE A 82 -1.64 -13.65 -0.07
CA PHE A 82 -1.69 -13.62 1.39
C PHE A 82 -3.09 -14.00 1.92
N LEU A 83 -4.18 -13.49 1.34
CA LEU A 83 -5.53 -13.93 1.74
C LEU A 83 -5.74 -15.42 1.46
N GLU A 84 -5.32 -15.91 0.31
CA GLU A 84 -5.46 -17.32 -0.06
C GLU A 84 -4.75 -18.26 0.93
N GLN A 85 -3.56 -17.86 1.40
CA GLN A 85 -2.75 -18.67 2.31
C GLN A 85 -3.16 -18.53 3.79
N ASP A 86 -3.46 -17.30 4.22
CA ASP A 86 -3.62 -16.99 5.64
C ASP A 86 -5.07 -16.78 6.08
N GLU A 87 -5.93 -16.31 5.17
CA GLU A 87 -7.29 -15.88 5.48
C GLU A 87 -8.31 -16.24 4.37
N PRO A 88 -8.39 -17.50 3.91
CA PRO A 88 -9.14 -17.87 2.70
C PRO A 88 -10.64 -17.57 2.83
N GLN A 89 -11.19 -17.55 4.04
CA GLN A 89 -12.57 -17.14 4.33
C GLN A 89 -12.92 -15.74 3.77
N TYR A 90 -11.95 -14.84 3.60
CA TYR A 90 -12.17 -13.51 3.03
C TYR A 90 -12.26 -13.48 1.50
N LEU A 91 -11.93 -14.59 0.84
CA LEU A 91 -12.13 -14.76 -0.59
C LEU A 91 -13.57 -15.19 -0.91
N ASP A 92 -14.32 -15.64 0.10
CA ASP A 92 -15.71 -16.03 -0.06
C ASP A 92 -16.60 -14.78 -0.21
N ALA A 93 -17.37 -14.77 -1.30
CA ALA A 93 -18.31 -13.71 -1.61
C ALA A 93 -19.43 -13.64 -0.57
N GLU A 94 -19.88 -14.76 -0.02
CA GLU A 94 -20.94 -14.82 0.99
C GLU A 94 -20.45 -14.20 2.31
N PHE A 95 -19.28 -14.65 2.79
CA PHE A 95 -18.68 -14.13 4.02
C PHE A 95 -18.44 -12.62 3.98
N THR A 96 -18.04 -12.11 2.82
CA THR A 96 -17.89 -10.68 2.65
C THR A 96 -19.27 -10.01 2.53
N ASN A 97 -20.22 -10.56 1.76
CA ASN A 97 -21.56 -9.99 1.52
C ASN A 97 -22.37 -9.73 2.79
N GLU A 98 -22.16 -10.50 3.84
CA GLU A 98 -22.83 -10.28 5.14
C GLU A 98 -22.26 -9.08 5.92
N ARG A 99 -21.09 -8.55 5.53
CA ARG A 99 -20.40 -7.48 6.26
C ARG A 99 -20.78 -6.09 5.79
N ASP A 100 -20.78 -5.14 6.73
CA ASP A 100 -20.88 -3.71 6.44
C ASP A 100 -19.78 -3.27 5.46
N ALA A 101 -20.11 -2.37 4.52
CA ALA A 101 -19.14 -1.85 3.56
C ALA A 101 -17.91 -1.20 4.22
N MET A 102 -18.08 -0.66 5.43
CA MET A 102 -16.99 -0.10 6.23
C MET A 102 -15.99 -1.16 6.68
N LYS A 103 -16.45 -2.40 6.95
CA LYS A 103 -15.65 -3.51 7.49
C LYS A 103 -14.99 -4.36 6.41
N VAL A 104 -15.31 -4.15 5.14
CA VAL A 104 -14.63 -4.81 4.02
C VAL A 104 -13.26 -4.14 3.84
N PRO A 105 -12.15 -4.87 3.99
CA PRO A 105 -10.82 -4.30 3.81
C PRO A 105 -10.47 -4.13 2.33
N GLY A 106 -9.78 -3.02 2.01
CA GLY A 106 -9.18 -2.84 0.71
C GLY A 106 -7.83 -3.53 0.60
N TYR A 107 -7.25 -3.53 -0.61
CA TYR A 107 -5.94 -4.13 -0.86
C TYR A 107 -4.82 -3.47 -0.04
N GLU A 108 -4.95 -2.19 0.33
CA GLU A 108 -3.94 -1.50 1.15
C GLU A 108 -3.90 -2.02 2.57
N GLU A 109 -5.06 -2.27 3.17
CA GLU A 109 -5.19 -2.82 4.52
C GLU A 109 -4.64 -4.25 4.55
N ILE A 110 -4.97 -5.07 3.55
CA ILE A 110 -4.44 -6.42 3.43
C ILE A 110 -2.93 -6.41 3.20
N ASN A 111 -2.44 -5.56 2.29
CA ASN A 111 -1.01 -5.42 2.06
C ASN A 111 -0.28 -4.95 3.34
N PHE A 112 -0.91 -4.10 4.16
CA PHE A 112 -0.37 -3.70 5.45
C PHE A 112 -0.23 -4.91 6.40
N LEU A 113 -1.27 -5.74 6.56
CA LEU A 113 -1.19 -6.95 7.37
C LEU A 113 -0.10 -7.89 6.89
N ARG A 114 -0.05 -8.14 5.58
CA ARG A 114 0.99 -8.97 4.96
C ARG A 114 2.38 -8.48 5.32
N LEU A 115 2.64 -7.18 5.21
CA LEU A 115 3.94 -6.59 5.56
C LEU A 115 4.21 -6.68 7.06
N ALA A 116 3.21 -6.42 7.92
CA ALA A 116 3.35 -6.48 9.36
C ALA A 116 3.70 -7.91 9.84
N LYS A 117 3.13 -8.94 9.23
CA LYS A 117 3.41 -10.36 9.56
C LYS A 117 4.89 -10.72 9.41
N HIS A 118 5.58 -10.14 8.43
CA HIS A 118 6.99 -10.43 8.16
C HIS A 118 7.97 -9.52 8.93
N LYS A 119 7.48 -8.54 9.70
CA LYS A 119 8.34 -7.67 10.51
C LYS A 119 8.70 -8.38 11.82
N LYS A 120 10.00 -8.59 12.05
CA LYS A 120 10.54 -9.20 13.29
C LYS A 120 10.14 -8.46 14.56
N GLU A 121 9.95 -7.14 14.46
CA GLU A 121 9.60 -6.26 15.59
C GLU A 121 8.12 -6.36 16.00
N VAL A 122 7.27 -6.96 15.16
CA VAL A 122 5.83 -7.13 15.43
C VAL A 122 5.63 -8.43 16.21
N LYS A 123 5.19 -8.32 17.47
CA LYS A 123 4.85 -9.49 18.28
C LYS A 123 3.54 -10.10 17.80
N ARG A 124 3.35 -11.39 18.07
CA ARG A 124 2.15 -12.15 17.70
C ARG A 124 0.85 -11.48 18.17
N ASP A 125 0.83 -10.95 19.39
CA ASP A 125 -0.37 -10.31 19.95
C ASP A 125 -0.72 -9.00 19.26
N ASP A 126 0.28 -8.24 18.80
CA ASP A 126 0.03 -7.02 18.03
C ASP A 126 -0.49 -7.33 16.65
N TYR A 127 0.06 -8.38 16.04
CA TYR A 127 -0.43 -8.86 14.76
C TYR A 127 -1.89 -9.29 14.87
N ALA A 128 -2.26 -10.04 15.91
CA ALA A 128 -3.65 -10.41 16.18
C ALA A 128 -4.55 -9.19 16.37
N ARG A 129 -4.08 -8.15 17.08
CA ARG A 129 -4.82 -6.89 17.25
C ARG A 129 -4.98 -6.15 15.91
N MET A 130 -3.95 -6.06 15.10
CA MET A 130 -4.01 -5.43 13.77
C MET A 130 -4.97 -6.18 12.85
N LYS A 131 -4.91 -7.51 12.85
CA LYS A 131 -5.84 -8.37 12.11
C LYS A 131 -7.29 -8.07 12.52
N LYS A 132 -7.56 -7.99 13.83
CA LYS A 132 -8.87 -7.59 14.36
C LYS A 132 -9.30 -6.20 13.90
N ASP A 133 -8.39 -5.22 13.97
CA ASP A 133 -8.66 -3.85 13.57
C ASP A 133 -9.02 -3.72 12.07
N VAL A 134 -8.34 -4.49 11.20
CA VAL A 134 -8.67 -4.54 9.77
C VAL A 134 -10.04 -5.15 9.54
N PHE A 135 -10.21 -6.36 10.05
CA PHE A 135 -11.31 -7.19 9.62
C PHE A 135 -12.60 -6.91 10.39
N GLU A 136 -12.54 -6.54 11.67
CA GLU A 136 -13.75 -6.29 12.45
C GLU A 136 -14.12 -4.81 12.51
N LYS A 137 -13.10 -3.93 12.58
CA LYS A 137 -13.31 -2.49 12.75
C LYS A 137 -13.20 -1.70 11.45
N GLY A 138 -12.73 -2.30 10.35
CA GLY A 138 -12.61 -1.62 9.06
C GLY A 138 -11.57 -0.49 9.08
N LYS A 139 -10.54 -0.61 9.91
CA LYS A 139 -9.54 0.44 10.10
C LYS A 139 -8.66 0.58 8.86
N ASN A 140 -8.46 1.81 8.39
CA ASN A 140 -7.68 2.06 7.18
C ASN A 140 -6.17 1.88 7.38
N ALA A 141 -5.45 1.64 6.28
CA ALA A 141 -4.01 1.40 6.32
C ALA A 141 -3.18 2.56 6.89
N THR A 142 -3.61 3.80 6.70
CA THR A 142 -2.89 4.99 7.19
C THR A 142 -2.90 5.06 8.71
N VAL A 143 -4.04 4.84 9.35
CA VAL A 143 -4.15 4.83 10.81
C VAL A 143 -3.35 3.65 11.38
N MET A 144 -3.47 2.47 10.77
CA MET A 144 -2.70 1.30 11.23
C MET A 144 -1.19 1.50 11.15
N ARG A 145 -0.68 2.17 10.11
CA ARG A 145 0.75 2.53 10.00
C ARG A 145 1.19 3.46 11.13
N LYS A 146 0.35 4.43 11.50
CA LYS A 146 0.63 5.34 12.64
C LYS A 146 0.70 4.56 13.95
N ASP A 147 -0.28 3.69 14.21
CA ASP A 147 -0.32 2.90 15.44
C ASP A 147 0.84 1.93 15.55
N LEU A 148 1.21 1.26 14.45
CA LEU A 148 2.39 0.40 14.42
C LEU A 148 3.66 1.21 14.72
N THR A 149 3.79 2.41 14.15
CA THR A 149 4.95 3.27 14.39
C THR A 149 5.01 3.72 15.85
N ALA A 150 3.88 4.12 16.44
CA ALA A 150 3.79 4.51 17.84
C ALA A 150 4.17 3.35 18.77
N LEU A 151 3.60 2.17 18.52
CA LEU A 151 3.90 0.97 19.30
C LEU A 151 5.38 0.55 19.20
N MET A 152 5.99 0.69 18.02
CA MET A 152 7.41 0.42 17.85
C MET A 152 8.27 1.43 18.63
N LYS A 153 7.87 2.70 18.71
CA LYS A 153 8.55 3.72 19.51
C LYS A 153 8.42 3.45 21.00
N GLU A 154 7.23 3.13 21.49
CA GLU A 154 7.00 2.82 22.91
C GLU A 154 7.83 1.64 23.41
N ARG A 155 8.12 0.67 22.55
CA ARG A 155 8.86 -0.55 22.91
C ARG A 155 10.37 -0.43 22.78
N LYS A 156 10.84 0.48 21.92
CA LYS A 156 12.26 0.79 21.90
C LYS A 156 12.51 1.76 23.05
N TYR A 157 13.12 1.27 24.13
CA TYR A 157 13.97 2.16 24.92
C TYR A 157 15.14 2.52 24.01
N VAL A 158 14.98 3.57 23.20
CA VAL A 158 16.10 4.10 22.44
C VAL A 158 16.82 5.04 23.39
N ASP A 159 18.09 4.74 23.64
CA ASP A 159 18.98 5.73 24.23
C ASP A 159 18.87 7.01 23.38
N PRO A 160 18.54 8.18 23.98
CA PRO A 160 18.39 9.44 23.23
C PRO A 160 19.56 9.74 22.28
N ASP A 161 20.76 9.26 22.61
CA ASP A 161 21.95 9.43 21.78
C ASP A 161 21.97 8.47 20.58
N GLN A 162 21.53 7.21 20.73
CA GLN A 162 21.36 6.29 19.60
C GLN A 162 20.28 6.77 18.62
N GLU A 163 19.20 7.37 19.13
CA GLU A 163 18.12 7.88 18.28
C GLU A 163 18.52 9.16 17.53
N ARG A 164 19.45 9.94 18.09
CA ARG A 164 20.08 11.09 17.40
C ARG A 164 21.03 10.59 16.32
N GLU A 165 21.84 9.59 16.63
CA GLU A 165 22.78 8.98 15.69
C GLU A 165 22.06 8.36 14.50
N ASP A 166 21.02 7.56 14.73
CA ASP A 166 20.21 6.97 13.65
C ASP A 166 19.58 8.04 12.75
N ARG A 167 19.10 9.15 13.33
CA ARG A 167 18.54 10.27 12.55
C ARG A 167 19.61 10.98 11.74
N HIS A 168 20.78 11.21 12.34
CA HIS A 168 21.94 11.81 11.69
C HIS A 168 22.40 10.96 10.50
N GLN A 169 22.64 9.66 10.70
CA GLN A 169 23.03 8.74 9.63
C GLN A 169 21.97 8.64 8.52
N ASN A 170 20.68 8.61 8.86
CA ASN A 170 19.62 8.59 7.85
C ASN A 170 19.53 9.90 7.05
N ALA A 171 19.85 11.05 7.64
CA ALA A 171 19.95 12.31 6.93
C ALA A 171 21.13 12.30 5.95
N ILE A 172 22.31 11.85 6.39
CA ILE A 172 23.50 11.73 5.55
C ILE A 172 23.24 10.78 4.38
N ARG A 173 22.68 9.58 4.61
CA ARG A 173 22.34 8.62 3.55
C ARG A 173 21.43 9.21 2.48
N ARG A 174 20.46 10.06 2.86
CA ARG A 174 19.57 10.72 1.89
C ARG A 174 20.33 11.72 1.01
N VAL A 175 21.23 12.50 1.60
CA VAL A 175 22.06 13.46 0.85
C VAL A 175 23.00 12.71 -0.10
N VAL A 176 23.69 11.67 0.37
CA VAL A 176 24.54 10.80 -0.46
C VAL A 176 23.77 10.26 -1.65
N HIS A 177 22.54 9.76 -1.45
CA HIS A 177 21.73 9.23 -2.54
C HIS A 177 21.33 10.30 -3.57
N SER A 178 20.97 11.49 -3.11
CA SER A 178 20.66 12.63 -3.99
C SER A 178 21.88 13.10 -4.79
N LEU A 179 23.06 13.16 -4.17
CA LEU A 179 24.31 13.52 -4.84
C LEU A 179 24.72 12.47 -5.89
N LYS A 180 24.56 11.17 -5.60
CA LYS A 180 24.80 10.10 -6.59
C LYS A 180 23.89 10.22 -7.80
N ASN A 181 22.60 10.50 -7.58
CA ASN A 181 21.65 10.71 -8.67
C ASN A 181 22.01 11.95 -9.49
N PHE A 182 22.32 13.07 -8.83
CA PHE A 182 22.76 14.30 -9.49
C PHE A 182 24.03 14.06 -10.33
N GLN A 183 25.04 13.39 -9.76
CA GLN A 183 26.27 13.06 -10.47
C GLN A 183 25.99 12.25 -11.74
N LYS A 184 25.15 11.21 -11.63
CA LYS A 184 24.77 10.35 -12.74
C LYS A 184 24.04 11.12 -13.85
N ASP A 185 23.09 11.98 -13.49
CA ASP A 185 22.30 12.77 -14.45
C ASP A 185 23.19 13.80 -15.17
N MET A 186 24.12 14.42 -14.45
CA MET A 186 25.01 15.43 -14.99
C MET A 186 26.14 14.86 -15.85
N GLU A 187 26.68 13.69 -15.51
CA GLU A 187 27.64 12.95 -16.36
C GLU A 187 27.01 12.56 -17.70
N ALA A 188 25.74 12.14 -17.68
CA ALA A 188 25.01 11.75 -18.89
C ALA A 188 24.73 12.94 -19.82
N LEU A 189 24.47 14.12 -19.25
CA LEU A 189 24.04 15.30 -20.02
C LEU A 189 25.19 16.28 -20.32
N GLN A 190 26.36 16.14 -19.68
CA GLN A 190 27.52 17.05 -19.79
C GLN A 190 27.16 18.53 -19.56
N LEU A 191 26.17 18.81 -18.72
CA LEU A 191 25.58 20.15 -18.57
C LEU A 191 26.30 21.04 -17.56
N ILE A 192 27.32 20.54 -16.85
CA ILE A 192 28.00 21.30 -15.80
C ILE A 192 29.53 21.26 -15.93
N PRO A 193 30.23 22.33 -15.49
CA PRO A 193 31.68 22.38 -15.51
C PRO A 193 32.32 21.25 -14.69
N ALA A 194 33.46 20.75 -15.16
CA ALA A 194 34.21 19.67 -14.50
C ALA A 194 34.59 20.01 -13.04
N ALA A 195 34.81 21.29 -12.71
CA ALA A 195 35.07 21.73 -11.34
C ALA A 195 33.90 21.43 -10.39
N VAL A 196 32.66 21.64 -10.84
CA VAL A 196 31.45 21.38 -10.02
C VAL A 196 31.26 19.87 -9.78
N MET A 197 31.61 19.05 -10.78
CA MET A 197 31.62 17.60 -10.64
C MET A 197 32.66 17.11 -9.64
N ASP A 198 33.86 17.69 -9.66
CA ASP A 198 34.93 17.37 -8.72
C ASP A 198 34.55 17.74 -7.28
N ASP A 199 33.93 18.91 -7.08
CA ASP A 199 33.45 19.34 -5.76
C ASP A 199 32.30 18.46 -5.25
N THR A 200 31.41 18.04 -6.14
CA THR A 200 30.32 17.09 -5.81
C THR A 200 30.87 15.75 -5.36
N LYS A 201 31.89 15.24 -6.06
CA LYS A 201 32.56 13.99 -5.70
C LYS A 201 33.28 14.10 -4.34
N LYS A 202 34.03 15.18 -4.10
CA LYS A 202 34.68 15.42 -2.80
C LYS A 202 33.69 15.47 -1.65
N LEU A 203 32.52 16.10 -1.85
CA LEU A 203 31.48 16.15 -0.84
C LEU A 203 30.88 14.76 -0.60
N LEU A 204 30.65 13.99 -1.67
CA LEU A 204 30.17 12.61 -1.58
C LEU A 204 31.13 11.75 -0.76
N ASP A 205 32.42 11.76 -1.08
CA ASP A 205 33.46 10.96 -0.39
C ASP A 205 33.51 11.29 1.11
N ARG A 206 33.39 12.58 1.47
CA ARG A 206 33.34 13.02 2.88
C ARG A 206 32.10 12.52 3.61
N LEU A 207 30.93 12.60 2.96
CA LEU A 207 29.67 12.15 3.57
C LEU A 207 29.59 10.62 3.67
N GLU A 208 30.24 9.89 2.76
CA GLU A 208 30.34 8.43 2.87
C GLU A 208 31.31 8.01 3.99
N ALA A 209 32.41 8.73 4.20
CA ALA A 209 33.32 8.49 5.32
C ALA A 209 32.68 8.72 6.70
N GLU A 210 31.64 9.56 6.81
CA GLU A 210 30.85 9.75 8.04
C GLU A 210 29.81 8.63 8.27
N LEU A 211 29.62 7.73 7.30
CA LEU A 211 28.70 6.60 7.40
C LEU A 211 29.39 5.25 7.68
N ASP A 212 30.72 5.20 7.55
CA ASP A 212 31.59 4.04 7.81
C ASP A 212 32.08 4.01 9.27
#